data_AF-S3K0S1-F1
#
_entry.id   AF-S3K0S1-F1
#
_cell.length_a   1.000
_cell.length_b   1.000
_cell.length_c   1.000
_cell.angle_alpha   90.00
_cell.angle_beta   90.00
_cell.angle_gamma   90.00
#
_symmetry.space_group_name_H-M   'P 1'
#
loop_
_entity.id
_entity.type
_entity.pdbx_description
1 polymer ?
#
loop_
_entity_poly.entity_id
_entity_poly.type
_entity_poly.pdbx_seq_one_letter_code
_entity_poly.pdbx_strand_id
1 'polypeptide(L)'
;MKRFSFNLQKLLQLREFEEKNAKTALAAAVSEAERIKNELKSVALERVRVNKTRNENVDTLFLITLEHYVNRLDVRKEELLENLAEAELLIEQRRAVFAAAMQKRSVLDKLKEKQYAAWRKENAKAEESALEDAFRKN
;
A
#
# COMPACT_ATOMS: atom_id res chain seq x y z
N MET A 1 -43.04 -2.80 -0.71
CA MET A 1 -42.14 -1.99 -1.55
C MET A 1 -40.99 -2.83 -2.07
N LYS A 2 -40.45 -2.48 -3.24
CA LYS A 2 -39.28 -3.17 -3.81
C LYS A 2 -38.01 -2.74 -3.07
N ARG A 3 -37.17 -3.69 -2.67
CA ARG A 3 -35.85 -3.41 -2.07
C ARG A 3 -34.94 -2.72 -3.09
N PHE A 4 -34.05 -1.84 -2.64
CA PHE A 4 -33.02 -1.26 -3.49
C PHE A 4 -32.08 -2.34 -4.05
N SER A 5 -31.75 -2.23 -5.33
CA SER A 5 -30.78 -3.08 -5.99
C SER A 5 -29.88 -2.23 -6.89
N PHE A 6 -28.57 -2.39 -6.75
CA PHE A 6 -27.61 -1.66 -7.57
C PHE A 6 -27.13 -2.54 -8.73
N ASN A 7 -27.44 -2.14 -9.97
CA ASN A 7 -27.17 -2.94 -11.17
C ASN A 7 -25.67 -3.23 -11.39
N LEU A 8 -24.78 -2.38 -10.85
CA LEU A 8 -23.32 -2.54 -10.98
C LEU A 8 -22.68 -3.16 -9.72
N GLN A 9 -23.46 -3.82 -8.85
CA GLN A 9 -22.95 -4.37 -7.59
C GLN A 9 -21.79 -5.37 -7.80
N LYS A 10 -21.87 -6.24 -8.82
CA LYS A 10 -20.78 -7.18 -9.15
C LYS A 10 -19.50 -6.46 -9.60
N LEU A 11 -19.65 -5.40 -10.39
CA LEU A 11 -18.51 -4.60 -10.84
C LEU A 11 -17.88 -3.85 -9.67
N LEU A 12 -18.69 -3.31 -8.75
CA LEU A 12 -18.19 -2.67 -7.54
C LEU A 12 -17.35 -3.65 -6.70
N GLN A 13 -17.85 -4.86 -6.47
CA GLN A 13 -17.11 -5.90 -5.74
C GLN A 13 -15.78 -6.27 -6.42
N LEU A 14 -15.76 -6.33 -7.75
CA LEU A 14 -14.51 -6.54 -8.48
C LEU A 14 -13.52 -5.40 -8.24
N ARG A 15 -13.96 -4.13 -8.25
CA ARG A 15 -13.09 -2.99 -7.98
C ARG A 15 -12.59 -2.93 -6.54
N GLU A 16 -13.41 -3.31 -5.57
CA GLU A 16 -13.00 -3.46 -4.17
C GLU A 16 -11.89 -4.51 -4.03
N PHE A 17 -12.02 -5.63 -4.73
CA PHE A 17 -11.00 -6.67 -4.75
C PHE A 17 -9.69 -6.21 -5.42
N GLU A 18 -9.78 -5.55 -6.57
CA GLU A 18 -8.62 -4.97 -7.26
C GLU A 18 -7.87 -3.95 -6.39
N GLU A 19 -8.59 -3.05 -5.72
CA GLU A 19 -8.00 -2.09 -4.79
C GLU A 19 -7.31 -2.79 -3.61
N LYS A 20 -7.95 -3.80 -3.03
CA LYS A 20 -7.35 -4.59 -1.94
C LYS A 20 -6.05 -5.25 -2.39
N ASN A 21 -6.04 -5.86 -3.57
CA ASN A 21 -4.84 -6.49 -4.12
C ASN A 21 -3.72 -5.47 -4.38
N ALA A 22 -4.05 -4.31 -4.96
CA ALA A 22 -3.09 -3.24 -5.18
C ALA A 22 -2.51 -2.72 -3.85
N LYS A 23 -3.34 -2.60 -2.81
CA LYS A 23 -2.90 -2.22 -1.47
C LYS A 23 -1.93 -3.24 -0.87
N THR A 24 -2.24 -4.52 -0.99
CA THR A 24 -1.36 -5.61 -0.52
C THR A 24 -0.01 -5.59 -1.27
N ALA A 25 -0.04 -5.39 -2.58
CA ALA A 25 1.18 -5.30 -3.39
C ALA A 25 2.04 -4.08 -3.00
N LEU A 26 1.42 -2.93 -2.74
CA LEU A 26 2.12 -1.75 -2.22
C LEU A 26 2.74 -2.02 -0.85
N ALA A 27 1.99 -2.65 0.07
CA ALA A 27 2.49 -2.99 1.40
C ALA A 27 3.69 -3.94 1.33
N ALA A 28 3.66 -4.93 0.43
CA ALA A 28 4.78 -5.84 0.21
C ALA A 28 6.04 -5.10 -0.29
N ALA A 29 5.88 -4.18 -1.26
CA ALA A 29 7.00 -3.37 -1.76
C ALA A 29 7.60 -2.47 -0.67
N VAL A 30 6.76 -1.85 0.17
CA VAL A 30 7.21 -1.04 1.31
C VAL A 30 7.96 -1.90 2.33
N SER A 31 7.46 -3.11 2.61
CA SER A 31 8.12 -4.03 3.54
C SER A 31 9.51 -4.44 3.05
N GLU A 32 9.69 -4.66 1.75
CA GLU A 32 10.99 -5.02 1.18
C GLU A 32 11.99 -3.86 1.28
N ALA A 33 11.57 -2.64 0.96
CA ALA A 33 12.44 -1.47 1.13
C ALA A 33 12.85 -1.27 2.60
N GLU A 34 11.95 -1.51 3.56
CA GLU A 34 12.28 -1.42 4.99
C GLU A 34 13.24 -2.53 5.42
N ARG A 35 13.11 -3.75 4.87
CA ARG A 35 14.08 -4.84 5.07
C ARG A 35 15.48 -4.40 4.62
N ILE A 36 15.61 -3.83 3.43
CA ILE A 36 16.88 -3.33 2.88
C ILE A 36 17.44 -2.18 3.75
N LYS A 37 16.60 -1.24 4.19
CA LYS A 37 17.03 -0.15 5.11
C LYS A 37 17.58 -0.68 6.42
N ASN A 38 16.97 -1.73 6.98
CA ASN A 38 17.47 -2.36 8.21
C ASN A 38 18.79 -3.12 7.99
N GLU A 39 18.98 -3.71 6.81
CA GLU A 39 20.24 -4.32 6.43
C GLU A 39 21.35 -3.26 6.28
N LEU A 40 21.08 -2.13 5.63
CA LEU A 40 22.00 -0.98 5.55
C LEU A 40 22.43 -0.46 6.93
N LYS A 41 21.48 -0.33 7.87
CA LYS A 41 21.78 0.03 9.27
C LYS A 41 22.71 -1.00 9.91
N SER A 42 22.49 -2.28 9.66
CA SER A 42 23.31 -3.36 10.22
C SER A 42 24.74 -3.32 9.67
N VAL A 43 24.90 -3.13 8.36
CA VAL A 43 26.22 -2.95 7.71
C VAL A 43 26.93 -1.72 8.27
N ALA A 44 26.23 -0.59 8.46
CA ALA A 44 26.81 0.62 9.04
C ALA A 44 27.30 0.40 10.49
N LEU A 45 26.50 -0.26 11.32
CA LEU A 45 26.87 -0.59 12.71
C LEU A 45 28.07 -1.54 12.76
N GLU A 46 28.10 -2.52 11.86
CA GLU A 46 29.21 -3.47 11.75
C GLU A 46 30.50 -2.77 11.32
N ARG A 47 30.43 -1.87 10.34
CA ARG A 47 31.58 -1.05 9.90
C ARG A 47 32.16 -0.23 11.05
N VAL A 48 31.31 0.41 11.86
CA VAL A 48 31.75 1.13 13.06
C VAL A 48 32.42 0.20 14.07
N ARG A 49 31.84 -0.99 14.29
CA ARG A 49 32.39 -2.00 15.21
C ARG A 49 33.79 -2.46 14.79
N VAL A 50 33.96 -2.78 13.51
CA VAL A 50 35.24 -3.24 12.92
C VAL A 50 36.30 -2.13 12.96
N ASN A 51 35.91 -0.88 12.75
CA ASN A 51 36.87 0.23 12.88
C ASN A 51 37.33 0.44 14.33
N LYS A 52 36.48 0.18 15.32
CA LYS A 52 36.86 0.24 16.74
C LYS A 52 37.84 -0.87 17.17
N THR A 53 37.94 -1.96 16.42
CA THR A 53 38.92 -3.03 16.72
C THR A 53 40.32 -2.73 16.20
N ARG A 54 40.52 -1.65 15.43
CA ARG A 54 41.84 -1.18 15.03
C ARG A 54 42.57 -0.60 16.25
N ASN A 55 43.74 -1.13 16.58
CA ASN A 55 44.63 -0.59 17.60
C ASN A 55 46.10 -0.81 17.22
N GLU A 56 47.05 -0.21 17.94
CA GLU A 56 48.48 -0.29 17.64
C GLU A 56 49.13 -1.63 18.04
N ASN A 57 48.42 -2.47 18.80
CA ASN A 57 48.91 -3.73 19.35
C ASN A 57 48.48 -4.97 18.54
N VAL A 58 47.84 -4.81 17.37
CA VAL A 58 47.43 -5.93 16.51
C VAL A 58 48.43 -6.18 15.39
N ASP A 59 48.64 -7.46 15.10
CA ASP A 59 49.55 -7.90 14.03
C ASP A 59 49.11 -7.40 12.65
N THR A 60 50.08 -7.17 11.77
CA THR A 60 49.91 -6.67 10.40
C THR A 60 48.97 -7.56 9.59
N LEU A 61 49.05 -8.88 9.75
CA LEU A 61 48.16 -9.81 9.07
C LEU A 61 46.70 -9.57 9.47
N PHE A 62 46.44 -9.32 10.74
CA PHE A 62 45.09 -9.02 11.23
C PHE A 62 44.58 -7.69 10.65
N LEU A 63 45.42 -6.66 10.58
CA LEU A 63 45.07 -5.37 9.97
C LEU A 63 44.69 -5.53 8.48
N ILE A 64 45.41 -6.37 7.72
CA ILE A 64 45.08 -6.67 6.33
C ILE A 64 43.71 -7.36 6.23
N THR A 65 43.43 -8.35 7.10
CA THR A 65 42.12 -9.02 7.10
C THR A 65 40.97 -8.08 7.44
N LEU A 66 41.18 -7.15 8.39
CA LEU A 66 40.20 -6.11 8.72
C LEU A 66 39.95 -5.19 7.53
N GLU A 67 40.99 -4.78 6.80
CA GLU A 67 40.84 -3.92 5.62
C GLU A 67 40.03 -4.60 4.51
N HIS A 68 40.32 -5.87 4.22
CA HIS A 68 39.50 -6.66 3.29
C HIS A 68 38.04 -6.76 3.73
N TYR A 69 37.80 -6.93 5.03
CA TYR A 69 36.44 -6.98 5.56
C TYR A 69 35.71 -5.64 5.41
N VAL A 70 36.37 -4.52 5.72
CA VAL A 70 35.80 -3.18 5.52
C VAL A 70 35.48 -2.93 4.05
N ASN A 71 36.38 -3.29 3.13
CA ASN A 71 36.11 -3.18 1.69
C ASN A 71 34.88 -4.00 1.27
N ARG A 72 34.72 -5.21 1.80
CA ARG A 72 33.52 -6.03 1.55
C ARG A 72 32.25 -5.37 2.09
N LEU A 73 32.30 -4.75 3.27
CA LEU A 73 31.15 -4.02 3.82
C LEU A 73 30.80 -2.80 2.95
N ASP A 74 31.79 -2.11 2.40
CA ASP A 74 31.57 -0.97 1.50
C ASP A 74 30.95 -1.41 0.17
N VAL A 75 31.43 -2.51 -0.44
CA VAL A 75 30.77 -3.11 -1.61
C VAL A 75 29.33 -3.50 -1.30
N ARG A 76 29.10 -4.19 -0.17
CA ARG A 76 27.75 -4.60 0.24
C ARG A 76 26.83 -3.41 0.46
N LYS A 77 27.34 -2.30 1.00
CA LYS A 77 26.58 -1.07 1.18
C LYS A 77 26.13 -0.52 -0.18
N GLU A 78 27.01 -0.45 -1.17
CA GLU A 78 26.64 0.05 -2.50
C GLU A 78 25.59 -0.83 -3.16
N GLU A 79 25.75 -2.17 -3.11
CA GLU A 79 24.72 -3.11 -3.59
C GLU A 79 23.36 -2.87 -2.92
N LEU A 80 23.33 -2.66 -1.60
CA LEU A 80 22.09 -2.42 -0.86
C LEU A 80 21.47 -1.06 -1.20
N LEU A 81 22.27 -0.04 -1.52
CA LEU A 81 21.78 1.26 -1.96
C LEU A 81 21.14 1.18 -3.35
N GLU A 82 21.75 0.44 -4.28
CA GLU A 82 21.16 0.16 -5.60
C GLU A 82 19.82 -0.59 -5.46
N ASN A 83 19.80 -1.68 -4.69
CA ASN A 83 18.59 -2.44 -4.42
C ASN A 83 17.50 -1.57 -3.74
N LEU A 84 17.90 -0.66 -2.85
CA LEU A 84 16.95 0.25 -2.22
C LEU A 84 16.33 1.22 -3.23
N ALA A 85 17.13 1.79 -4.13
CA ALA A 85 16.64 2.67 -5.18
C ALA A 85 15.62 1.97 -6.09
N GLU A 86 15.89 0.71 -6.46
CA GLU A 86 14.95 -0.12 -7.22
C GLU A 86 13.65 -0.40 -6.44
N ALA A 87 13.77 -0.72 -5.15
CA ALA A 87 12.61 -0.96 -4.29
C ALA A 87 11.75 0.30 -4.11
N GLU A 88 12.38 1.48 -3.97
CA GLU A 88 11.68 2.76 -3.88
C GLU A 88 10.97 3.12 -5.19
N LEU A 89 11.60 2.86 -6.34
CA LEU A 89 10.94 3.01 -7.65
C LEU A 89 9.70 2.10 -7.76
N LEU A 90 9.83 0.85 -7.32
CA LEU A 90 8.71 -0.09 -7.31
C LEU A 90 7.57 0.39 -6.38
N ILE A 91 7.88 0.97 -5.22
CA ILE A 91 6.88 1.55 -4.32
C ILE A 91 6.08 2.63 -5.04
N GLU A 92 6.73 3.56 -5.74
CA GLU A 92 6.02 4.62 -6.46
C GLU A 92 5.14 4.08 -7.59
N GLN A 93 5.62 3.08 -8.33
CA GLN A 93 4.80 2.38 -9.32
C GLN A 93 3.57 1.73 -8.69
N ARG A 94 3.73 1.02 -7.57
CA ARG A 94 2.60 0.38 -6.86
C ARG A 94 1.66 1.41 -6.24
N ARG A 95 2.16 2.56 -5.80
CA ARG A 95 1.34 3.67 -5.28
C ARG A 95 0.45 4.24 -6.37
N ALA A 96 0.97 4.43 -7.59
CA ALA A 96 0.18 4.88 -8.73
C ALA A 96 -0.94 3.87 -9.08
N VAL A 97 -0.62 2.57 -9.10
CA VAL A 97 -1.61 1.50 -9.34
C VAL A 97 -2.71 1.48 -8.27
N PHE A 98 -2.33 1.59 -7.00
CA PHE A 98 -3.29 1.65 -5.89
C PHE A 98 -4.20 2.87 -5.99
N ALA A 99 -3.64 4.06 -6.26
CA ALA A 99 -4.42 5.28 -6.45
C ALA A 99 -5.44 5.15 -7.59
N ALA A 100 -5.04 4.58 -8.72
CA ALA A 100 -5.93 4.33 -9.85
C ALA A 100 -7.04 3.33 -9.51
N ALA A 101 -6.73 2.25 -8.78
CA ALA A 101 -7.72 1.27 -8.34
C ALA A 101 -8.74 1.89 -7.37
N MET A 102 -8.26 2.67 -6.40
CA MET A 102 -9.08 3.42 -5.45
C MET A 102 -10.01 4.40 -6.17
N GLN A 103 -9.50 5.14 -7.16
CA GLN A 103 -10.30 6.07 -7.94
C GLN A 103 -11.45 5.32 -8.66
N LYS A 104 -11.14 4.21 -9.36
CA LYS A 104 -12.13 3.39 -10.06
C LYS A 104 -13.22 2.86 -9.11
N ARG A 105 -12.85 2.40 -7.91
CA ARG A 105 -13.81 1.95 -6.89
C ARG A 105 -14.69 3.11 -6.39
N SER A 106 -14.08 4.25 -6.08
CA SER A 106 -14.78 5.43 -5.53
C SER A 106 -15.85 5.98 -6.47
N VAL A 107 -15.66 5.88 -7.80
CA VAL A 107 -16.65 6.32 -8.79
C VAL A 107 -17.93 5.46 -8.69
N LEU A 108 -17.78 4.14 -8.52
CA LEU A 108 -18.91 3.23 -8.39
C LEU A 108 -19.62 3.37 -7.04
N ASP A 109 -18.87 3.58 -5.96
CA ASP A 109 -19.44 3.86 -4.64
C ASP A 109 -20.33 5.11 -4.69
N LYS A 110 -19.81 6.22 -5.22
CA LYS A 110 -20.56 7.48 -5.37
C LYS A 110 -21.80 7.31 -6.25
N LEU A 111 -21.71 6.51 -7.31
CA LEU A 111 -22.85 6.22 -8.17
C LEU A 111 -23.93 5.43 -7.43
N LYS A 112 -23.54 4.42 -6.64
CA LYS A 112 -24.44 3.62 -5.81
C LYS A 112 -25.14 4.48 -4.76
N GLU A 113 -24.40 5.35 -4.07
CA GLU A 113 -24.96 6.30 -3.09
C GLU A 113 -26.01 7.22 -3.71
N LYS A 114 -25.72 7.78 -4.88
CA LYS A 114 -26.67 8.63 -5.61
C LYS A 114 -27.95 7.88 -6.00
N GLN A 115 -27.82 6.65 -6.53
CA GLN A 115 -28.98 5.83 -6.89
C GLN A 115 -29.79 5.43 -5.66
N TYR A 116 -29.12 5.11 -4.55
CA TYR A 116 -29.78 4.80 -3.29
C TYR A 116 -30.58 5.98 -2.75
N ALA A 117 -30.00 7.19 -2.78
CA ALA A 117 -30.68 8.41 -2.37
C ALA A 117 -31.93 8.70 -3.23
N ALA A 118 -31.82 8.53 -4.56
CA ALA A 118 -32.94 8.69 -5.48
C ALA A 118 -34.07 7.67 -5.19
N TRP A 119 -33.72 6.39 -5.05
CA TRP A 119 -34.66 5.33 -4.70
C TRP A 119 -35.38 5.61 -3.36
N ARG A 120 -34.66 6.07 -2.33
CA ARG A 120 -35.28 6.45 -1.05
C ARG A 120 -36.30 7.57 -1.20
N LYS A 121 -35.99 8.59 -2.00
CA LYS A 121 -36.88 9.73 -2.24
C LYS A 121 -38.15 9.31 -3.00
N GLU A 122 -38.01 8.44 -4.00
CA GLU A 122 -39.14 7.90 -4.75
C GLU A 122 -40.02 7.01 -3.88
N ASN A 123 -39.41 6.15 -3.06
CA ASN A 123 -40.14 5.23 -2.21
C ASN A 123 -40.93 5.98 -1.11
N ALA A 124 -40.36 7.03 -0.53
CA ALA A 124 -41.05 7.91 0.42
C ALA A 124 -42.25 8.63 -0.20
N LYS A 125 -42.12 9.13 -1.43
CA LYS A 125 -43.24 9.75 -2.17
C LYS A 125 -44.36 8.75 -2.48
N ALA A 126 -44.00 7.52 -2.84
CA ALA A 126 -44.97 6.47 -3.12
C ALA A 126 -45.73 6.05 -1.84
N GLU A 127 -45.04 6.03 -0.70
CA GLU A 127 -45.66 5.82 0.62
C GLU A 127 -46.66 6.91 0.98
N GLU A 128 -46.26 8.17 0.83
CA GLU A 128 -47.11 9.34 1.09
C GLU A 128 -48.37 9.32 0.22
N SER A 129 -48.21 9.09 -1.09
CA SER A 129 -49.35 8.99 -2.03
C SER A 129 -50.28 7.82 -1.70
N ALA A 130 -49.74 6.65 -1.31
CA ALA A 130 -50.56 5.50 -0.93
C ALA A 130 -51.35 5.75 0.37
N LEU A 131 -50.78 6.52 1.30
CA LEU A 131 -51.47 6.96 2.51
C LEU A 131 -52.61 7.92 2.16
N GLU A 132 -52.34 8.97 1.36
CA GLU A 132 -53.36 9.93 0.92
C GLU A 132 -54.54 9.24 0.21
N ASP A 133 -54.27 8.33 -0.71
CA ASP A 133 -55.29 7.56 -1.42
C ASP A 133 -56.12 6.68 -0.48
N ALA A 134 -55.50 6.11 0.57
CA ALA A 134 -56.22 5.34 1.58
C ALA A 134 -57.09 6.22 2.47
N PHE A 135 -56.65 7.44 2.80
CA PHE A 135 -57.45 8.41 3.55
C PHE A 135 -58.62 8.98 2.73
N ARG A 136 -58.46 9.12 1.40
CA ARG A 136 -59.49 9.71 0.51
C ARG A 136 -60.61 8.74 0.13
N LYS A 137 -60.42 7.44 0.35
CA LYS A 137 -61.41 6.38 0.06
C LYS A 137 -62.25 5.97 1.28
N ASN A 138 -61.96 6.51 2.46
CA ASN A 138 -62.80 6.45 3.66
C ASN A 138 -63.59 7.75 3.82
#